data_AF-A0A4U9D769-F1
#
_entry.id   AF-A0A4U9D769-F1
#
_cell.length_a   1.000
_cell.length_b   1.000
_cell.length_c   1.000
_cell.angle_alpha   90.00
_cell.angle_beta   90.00
_cell.angle_gamma   90.00
#
_symmetry.space_group_name_H-M   'P 1'
#
loop_
_entity.id
_entity.type
_entity.pdbx_description
1 polymer ?
#
loop_
_entity_poly.entity_id
_entity_poly.type
_entity_poly.pdbx_seq_one_letter_code
_entity_poly.pdbx_strand_id
1 'polypeptide(L)' 'MRISLKYLLLVAPAALTIAVLFLYPLGFSLIAAFTDDAQRLTLAHFRKVYALYSTDFCLR' A
#
# COMPACT_ATOMS: atom_id res chain seq x y z
N MET A 1 -18.64 21.38 -10.92
CA MET A 1 -19.06 20.15 -11.63
C MET A 1 -20.18 19.49 -10.83
N ARG A 2 -21.42 19.40 -11.36
CA ARG A 2 -22.48 18.62 -10.71
C ARG A 2 -22.29 17.16 -11.08
N ILE A 3 -21.87 16.35 -10.12
CA ILE A 3 -21.80 14.90 -10.29
C ILE A 3 -23.25 14.41 -10.41
N SER A 4 -23.62 13.87 -11.57
CA SER A 4 -24.96 13.30 -11.73
C SER A 4 -25.04 11.98 -10.98
N LEU A 5 -26.07 11.82 -10.15
CA LEU A 5 -26.29 10.63 -9.33
C LEU A 5 -26.30 9.34 -10.17
N LYS A 6 -26.79 9.41 -11.42
CA LYS A 6 -26.77 8.29 -12.38
C LYS A 6 -25.35 7.81 -12.72
N TYR A 7 -24.41 8.73 -12.94
CA TYR A 7 -23.02 8.38 -13.22
C TYR A 7 -22.32 7.83 -11.98
N LEU A 8 -22.66 8.36 -10.80
CA LEU A 8 -22.13 7.85 -9.55
C LEU A 8 -22.59 6.41 -9.29
N LEU A 9 -23.89 6.10 -9.47
CA LEU A 9 -24.38 4.72 -9.32
C LEU A 9 -23.73 3.74 -10.31
N LEU A 10 -23.39 4.21 -11.51
CA LEU A 10 -22.71 3.38 -12.51
C LEU A 10 -21.26 3.06 -12.11
N VAL A 11 -20.53 4.05 -11.59
CA VAL A 11 -19.09 3.92 -11.26
C VAL A 11 -18.85 3.40 -9.84
N ALA A 12 -19.74 3.71 -8.90
CA ALA A 12 -19.61 3.35 -7.49
C ALA A 12 -19.31 1.87 -7.23
N PRO A 13 -20.00 0.88 -7.84
CA PRO A 13 -19.70 -0.53 -7.56
C PRO A 13 -18.28 -0.92 -8.01
N ALA A 14 -17.84 -0.45 -9.17
CA ALA A 14 -16.47 -0.70 -9.64
C ALA A 14 -15.41 0.04 -8.79
N ALA A 15 -15.70 1.27 -8.38
CA ALA A 15 -14.83 2.01 -7.47
C ALA A 15 -14.74 1.32 -6.10
N LEU A 16 -15.84 0.75 -5.60
CA LEU A 16 -15.90 0.03 -4.34
C LEU A 16 -15.06 -1.26 -4.40
N THR A 17 -15.11 -2.02 -5.50
CA THR A 17 -14.26 -3.21 -5.63
C THR A 17 -12.78 -2.86 -5.65
N ILE A 18 -12.40 -1.79 -6.35
CA ILE A 18 -11.01 -1.29 -6.36
C ILE A 18 -10.59 -0.86 -4.95
N ALA A 19 -11.43 -0.12 -4.24
CA ALA A 19 -11.14 0.33 -2.89
C ALA A 19 -10.93 -0.84 -1.92
N VAL A 20 -11.81 -1.86 -1.99
CA VAL A 20 -11.75 -3.02 -1.08
C VAL A 20 -10.62 -3.98 -1.43
N LEU A 21 -10.47 -4.31 -2.71
CA LEU A 21 -9.56 -5.37 -3.14
C LEU A 21 -8.14 -4.87 -3.47
N PHE A 22 -7.97 -3.55 -3.62
CA PHE A 22 -6.70 -2.96 -3.98
C PHE A 22 -6.25 -1.93 -2.97
N LEU A 23 -7.07 -0.91 -2.70
CA LEU A 23 -6.67 0.21 -1.85
C LEU A 23 -6.47 -0.20 -0.38
N TYR A 24 -7.36 -1.06 0.15
CA TYR A 24 -7.21 -1.60 1.50
C TYR A 24 -5.94 -2.44 1.68
N PRO A 25 -5.68 -3.53 0.91
CA PRO A 25 -4.47 -4.31 1.08
C PRO A 25 -3.20 -3.51 0.78
N LEU A 26 -3.25 -2.54 -0.14
CA LEU A 26 -2.13 -1.64 -0.42
C LEU A 26 -1.81 -0.75 0.78
N GLY A 27 -2.83 -0.11 1.36
CA GLY A 27 -2.66 0.73 2.55
C GLY A 27 -2.16 -0.08 3.75
N PHE A 28 -2.73 -1.28 3.95
CA PHE A 28 -2.26 -2.22 4.96
C PHE A 28 -0.78 -2.58 4.76
N SER A 29 -0.39 -2.93 3.53
CA SER A 29 1.00 -3.26 3.20
C SER A 29 1.95 -2.07 3.45
N LEU A 30 1.50 -0.84 3.16
CA LEU A 30 2.30 0.36 3.40
C LEU A 30 2.51 0.58 4.90
N ILE A 31 1.44 0.52 5.70
CA ILE A 31 1.53 0.69 7.16
C ILE A 31 2.37 -0.43 7.78
N ALA A 32 2.15 -1.67 7.36
CA ALA A 32 2.90 -2.83 7.83
C ALA A 32 4.40 -2.74 7.49
N ALA A 33 4.78 -2.17 6.34
CA ALA A 33 6.18 -1.96 6.01
C ALA A 33 6.91 -1.04 7.00
N PHE A 34 6.16 -0.13 7.66
CA PHE A 34 6.68 0.80 8.64
C PHE A 34 6.31 0.45 10.08
N THR A 35 5.67 -0.69 10.36
CA THR A 35 5.17 -1.03 11.69
C THR A 35 5.63 -2.41 12.12
N ASP A 36 6.08 -2.55 13.37
CA ASP A 36 6.52 -3.83 13.94
C ASP A 36 5.35 -4.59 14.58
N ASP A 37 5.58 -5.84 15.00
CA ASP A 37 4.58 -6.68 15.70
C ASP A 37 4.00 -6.00 16.95
N ALA A 38 4.77 -5.11 17.58
CA ALA A 38 4.36 -4.29 18.72
C ALA A 38 3.60 -2.99 18.35
N GLN A 39 3.17 -2.84 17.08
CA GLN A 39 2.51 -1.64 16.54
C GLN A 39 3.36 -0.35 16.66
N ARG A 40 4.68 -0.50 16.76
CA ARG A 40 5.62 0.62 16.80
C ARG A 40 6.12 0.92 15.40
N LEU A 41 6.25 2.21 15.08
CA LEU A 41 6.87 2.62 13.83
C LEU A 41 8.34 2.15 13.80
N THR A 42 8.71 1.38 12.78
CA THR A 42 10.03 0.78 12.62
C THR A 42 10.45 0.81 11.15
N LEU A 43 11.74 1.06 10.92
CA LEU A 43 12.39 0.88 9.61
C LEU A 43 13.26 -0.40 9.59
N ALA A 44 13.14 -1.25 10.60
CA ALA A 44 13.96 -2.46 10.71
C ALA A 44 13.77 -3.41 9.52
N HIS A 45 12.55 -3.44 8.95
CA HIS A 45 12.22 -4.23 7.77
C HIS A 45 12.98 -3.72 6.53
N PHE A 46 13.06 -2.40 6.34
CA PHE A 46 13.88 -1.77 5.29
C PHE A 46 15.38 -2.00 5.49
N ARG A 47 15.86 -2.01 6.75
CA ARG A 47 17.26 -2.35 7.05
C ARG A 47 17.60 -3.77 6.62
N LYS A 48 16.68 -4.73 6.79
CA LYS A 48 16.88 -6.12 6.34
C LYS A 48 16.93 -6.22 4.82
N VAL A 49 16.05 -5.52 4.11
CA VAL A 49 16.07 -5.42 2.63
C VAL A 49 17.37 -4.79 2.15
N TYR A 50 17.78 -3.66 2.74
CA TYR A 50 19.05 -3.04 2.39
C TYR A 50 20.25 -3.96 2.67
N ALA A 51 20.26 -4.68 3.80
CA ALA A 51 21.31 -5.65 4.09
C ALA A 51 21.34 -6.83 3.09
N LEU A 52 20.19 -7.32 2.64
CA LEU A 52 20.12 -8.43 1.67
C LEU A 52 20.49 -7.99 0.25
N TYR A 53 20.07 -6.80 -0.19
CA TYR A 53 20.20 -6.36 -1.58
C TYR A 53 21.32 -5.35 -1.83
N SER A 54 21.93 -4.76 -0.80
CA SER A 54 23.06 -3.83 -0.96
C SER A 54 24.25 -4.47 -1.68
N THR A 55 24.44 -5.77 -1.51
CA THR A 55 25.48 -6.54 -2.22
C THR A 55 25.17 -6.67 -3.71
N ASP A 56 23.89 -6.77 -4.09
CA ASP A 56 23.46 -6.80 -5.50
C ASP A 56 23.49 -5.41 -6.17
N PHE A 57 23.25 -4.33 -5.42
CA PHE A 57 23.25 -2.95 -5.95
C PHE A 57 24.64 -2.34 -6.12
N CYS A 58 25.64 -2.75 -5.32
CA CYS A 58 26.96 -2.11 -5.27
C CYS A 58 28.04 -2.83 -6.10
N LEU A 59 27.70 -3.97 -6.72
CA LEU A 59 28.56 -4.66 -7.70
C LEU A 59 28.17 -4.27 -9.14
N ARG A 60 28.33 -2.98 -9.43
CA ARG A 60 28.69 -2.49 -10.77
C ARG A 60 29.61 -1.28 -10.64
#